data_AF-A0AA39F4X8-F1
#
_entry.id   AF-A0AA39F4X8-F1
#
_cell.length_a   1.000
_cell.length_b   1.000
_cell.length_c   1.000
_cell.angle_alpha   90.00
_cell.angle_beta   90.00
_cell.angle_gamma   90.00
#
_symmetry.space_group_name_H-M   'P 1'
#
loop_
_entity.id
_entity.type
_entity.pdbx_description
1 polymer ?
#
loop_
_entity_poly.entity_id
_entity_poly.type
_entity_poly.pdbx_seq_one_letter_code
_entity_poly.pdbx_strand_id
1 'polypeptide(L)'
;MPTGKAFLLSLPEEERTEFLRFALGDSYFLKITSKLSRNHDLPFPAALGIEEELLDKFQKLNTPENFTTNLYVWVTERYNMDQMSLENLILRRTVCLSNGTCINISDVGSLCCPF
;
A
#
# COMPACT_ATOMS: atom_id res chain seq x y z
N MET A 1 3.02 -19.83 8.77
CA MET A 1 3.34 -18.39 8.72
C MET A 1 2.18 -17.61 9.30
N PRO A 2 2.41 -16.44 9.93
CA PRO A 2 1.30 -15.58 10.35
C PRO A 2 0.48 -15.14 9.12
N THR A 3 -0.84 -15.04 9.29
CA THR A 3 -1.72 -14.42 8.27
C THR A 3 -1.30 -12.97 8.03
N GLY A 4 -1.69 -12.40 6.90
CA GLY A 4 -1.41 -10.99 6.60
C GLY A 4 -1.91 -10.07 7.70
N LYS A 5 -3.10 -10.34 8.26
CA LYS A 5 -3.65 -9.59 9.39
C LYS A 5 -2.77 -9.71 10.64
N ALA A 6 -2.33 -10.91 11.00
CA ALA A 6 -1.48 -11.11 12.17
C ALA A 6 -0.13 -10.41 12.02
N PHE A 7 0.46 -10.44 10.81
CA PHE A 7 1.68 -9.72 10.51
C PHE A 7 1.49 -8.20 10.61
N LEU A 8 0.45 -7.62 9.99
CA LEU A 8 0.20 -6.18 10.07
C LEU A 8 -0.01 -5.71 11.52
N LEU A 9 -0.74 -6.50 12.32
CA LEU A 9 -0.96 -6.20 13.74
C LEU A 9 0.31 -6.33 14.60
N SER A 10 1.32 -7.07 14.14
CA SER A 10 2.62 -7.15 14.83
C SER A 10 3.48 -5.89 14.65
N LEU A 11 3.15 -5.03 13.69
CA LEU A 11 3.82 -3.74 13.50
C LEU A 11 3.29 -2.69 14.50
N PRO A 12 4.15 -1.72 14.90
CA PRO A 12 3.71 -0.55 15.66
C PRO A 12 2.58 0.18 14.94
N GLU A 13 1.59 0.67 15.70
CA GLU A 13 0.36 1.22 15.14
C GLU A 13 0.61 2.42 14.20
N GLU A 14 1.55 3.27 14.60
CA GLU A 14 2.03 4.43 13.87
C GLU A 14 2.69 4.08 12.52
N GLU A 15 3.24 2.86 12.38
CA GLU A 15 3.93 2.42 11.17
C GLU A 15 3.02 1.69 10.18
N ARG A 16 1.91 1.11 10.65
CA ARG A 16 1.02 0.27 9.82
C ARG A 16 0.55 0.97 8.55
N THR A 17 0.19 2.25 8.69
CA THR A 17 -0.28 3.05 7.55
C THR A 17 0.81 3.22 6.50
N GLU A 18 2.02 3.59 6.91
CA GLU A 18 3.14 3.78 5.98
C GLU A 18 3.59 2.46 5.37
N PHE A 19 3.57 1.38 6.16
CA PHE A 19 3.86 0.04 5.66
C PHE A 19 2.86 -0.39 4.58
N LEU A 20 1.55 -0.16 4.76
CA LEU A 20 0.54 -0.49 3.75
C LEU A 20 0.75 0.30 2.46
N ARG A 21 1.13 1.58 2.54
CA ARG A 21 1.46 2.39 1.36
C ARG A 21 2.68 1.84 0.63
N PHE A 22 3.72 1.49 1.39
CA PHE A 22 4.93 0.86 0.86
C PHE A 22 4.60 -0.46 0.15
N ALA A 23 3.89 -1.36 0.83
CA ALA A 23 3.52 -2.69 0.31
C ALA A 23 2.63 -2.63 -0.94
N LEU A 24 1.64 -1.72 -0.97
CA LEU A 24 0.81 -1.49 -2.16
C LEU A 24 1.61 -0.89 -3.31
N GLY A 25 2.45 0.10 -3.01
CA GLY A 25 3.30 0.76 -4.01
C GLY A 25 4.32 -0.19 -4.64
N ASP A 26 4.89 -1.11 -3.85
CA ASP A 26 5.83 -2.13 -4.33
C ASP A 26 5.17 -3.04 -5.38
N SER A 27 3.99 -3.59 -5.07
CA SER A 27 3.23 -4.40 -6.03
C SER A 27 2.72 -3.62 -7.24
N TYR A 28 2.30 -2.36 -7.05
CA TYR A 28 1.92 -1.48 -8.16
C TYR A 28 3.10 -1.25 -9.11
N PHE A 29 4.27 -0.92 -8.58
CA PHE A 29 5.49 -0.68 -9.35
C PHE A 29 5.90 -1.91 -10.17
N LEU A 30 5.85 -3.10 -9.55
CA LEU A 30 6.17 -4.37 -10.22
C LEU A 30 5.20 -4.73 -11.35
N LYS A 31 3.90 -4.39 -11.21
CA LYS A 31 2.86 -4.79 -12.16
C LYS A 31 2.69 -3.85 -13.35
N ILE A 32 2.89 -2.55 -13.14
CA ILE A 32 2.32 -1.56 -14.06
C ILE A 32 3.34 -0.92 -15.00
N THR A 33 4.65 -1.12 -14.81
CA THR A 33 5.75 -0.52 -15.63
C THR A 33 5.73 1.02 -15.72
N SER A 34 4.69 1.69 -15.22
CA SER A 34 4.56 3.14 -15.13
C SER A 34 5.26 3.67 -13.87
N LYS A 35 5.89 4.83 -13.99
CA LYS A 35 6.54 5.50 -12.86
C LYS A 35 5.48 6.01 -11.87
N LEU A 36 5.40 5.40 -10.68
CA LEU A 36 4.76 6.02 -9.51
C LEU A 36 5.47 7.34 -9.24
N SER A 37 4.83 8.46 -9.57
CA SER A 37 5.40 9.78 -9.31
C SER A 37 4.34 10.81 -9.01
N ARG A 38 4.45 11.45 -7.83
CA ARG A 38 3.62 12.61 -7.47
C ARG A 38 3.92 13.84 -8.34
N ASN A 39 5.12 13.96 -8.90
CA ASN A 39 5.65 15.17 -9.55
C ASN A 39 6.61 14.89 -10.73
N HIS A 40 6.49 13.74 -11.42
CA HIS A 40 7.38 13.27 -12.49
C HIS A 40 8.87 13.05 -12.14
N ASP A 41 9.40 13.59 -11.04
CA ASP A 41 10.84 13.60 -10.77
C ASP A 41 11.32 12.56 -9.74
N LEU A 42 10.47 12.13 -8.80
CA LEU A 42 10.86 11.16 -7.77
C LEU A 42 10.42 9.74 -8.16
N PRO A 43 11.35 8.75 -8.19
CA PRO A 43 11.00 7.35 -8.40
C PRO A 43 10.40 6.75 -7.12
N PHE A 44 9.72 5.61 -7.26
CA PHE A 44 9.39 4.76 -6.12
C PHE A 44 10.67 4.20 -5.47
N PRO A 45 10.77 4.08 -4.13
CA PRO A 45 9.77 4.45 -3.12
C PRO A 45 9.82 5.92 -2.65
N ALA A 46 10.79 6.72 -3.12
CA ALA A 46 10.94 8.12 -2.72
C ALA A 46 9.67 8.96 -2.98
N ALA A 47 8.91 8.64 -4.04
CA ALA A 47 7.63 9.28 -4.35
C ALA A 47 6.57 9.17 -3.22
N LEU A 48 6.73 8.24 -2.27
CA LEU A 48 5.78 8.07 -1.16
C LEU A 48 5.97 9.12 -0.06
N GLY A 49 7.14 9.77 0.02
CA GLY A 49 7.49 10.68 1.11
C GLY A 49 7.53 10.00 2.48
N ILE A 50 7.88 8.70 2.52
CA ILE A 50 8.15 7.97 3.76
C ILE A 50 9.58 8.27 4.18
N GLU A 51 9.81 8.46 5.47
CA GLU A 51 11.16 8.67 6.01
C GLU A 51 12.08 7.50 5.64
N GLU A 52 13.34 7.82 5.31
CA GLU A 52 14.30 6.84 4.81
C GLU A 52 14.52 5.69 5.82
N GLU A 53 14.57 6.00 7.12
CA GLU A 53 14.70 5.01 8.19
C GLU A 53 13.53 4.00 8.22
N LEU A 54 12.31 4.47 7.96
CA LEU A 54 11.12 3.63 7.88
C LEU A 54 11.13 2.77 6.61
N LEU A 55 11.55 3.33 5.47
CA LEU A 55 11.71 2.56 4.24
C LEU A 55 12.72 1.42 4.40
N ASP A 56 13.88 1.74 4.96
CA ASP A 56 14.93 0.77 5.29
C ASP A 56 14.41 -0.34 6.21
N LYS A 57 13.62 0.04 7.22
CA LYS A 57 12.96 -0.90 8.12
C LYS A 57 12.00 -1.79 7.37
N PHE A 58 11.10 -1.23 6.55
CA PHE A 58 10.08 -1.99 5.83
C PHE A 58 10.68 -2.98 4.82
N GLN A 59 11.75 -2.61 4.14
CA GLN A 59 12.48 -3.51 3.23
C GLN A 59 13.11 -4.71 3.94
N LYS A 60 13.46 -4.56 5.23
CA LYS A 60 14.11 -5.61 6.04
C LYS A 60 13.10 -6.44 6.85
N LEU A 61 11.80 -6.09 6.81
CA LEU A 61 10.77 -6.87 7.50
C LEU A 61 10.64 -8.26 6.88
N ASN A 62 10.55 -9.28 7.73
CA ASN A 62 10.21 -10.64 7.31
C ASN A 62 8.71 -10.74 6.98
N THR A 63 8.34 -10.10 5.88
CA THR A 63 6.98 -10.01 5.38
C THR A 63 6.52 -11.39 4.90
N PRO A 64 5.30 -11.85 5.23
CA PRO A 64 4.80 -13.14 4.76
C PRO A 64 4.88 -13.25 3.24
N GLU A 65 5.13 -14.48 2.76
CA GLU A 65 5.17 -14.75 1.33
C GLU A 65 3.88 -14.28 0.66
N ASN A 66 4.01 -13.64 -0.51
CA ASN A 66 2.90 -13.07 -1.28
C ASN A 66 2.08 -11.97 -0.58
N PHE A 67 2.49 -11.46 0.58
CA PHE A 67 1.73 -10.42 1.29
C PHE A 67 1.43 -9.19 0.41
N THR A 68 2.44 -8.64 -0.27
CA THR A 68 2.29 -7.43 -1.08
C THR A 68 1.36 -7.69 -2.27
N THR A 69 1.54 -8.81 -2.96
CA THR A 69 0.67 -9.25 -4.07
C THR A 69 -0.77 -9.48 -3.62
N ASN A 70 -0.98 -10.18 -2.50
CA ASN A 70 -2.31 -10.45 -1.95
C ASN A 70 -2.98 -9.16 -1.49
N LEU A 71 -2.22 -8.24 -0.88
CA LEU A 71 -2.71 -6.91 -0.52
C LEU A 71 -3.18 -6.14 -1.75
N TYR A 72 -2.36 -6.12 -2.81
CA TYR A 72 -2.69 -5.46 -4.07
C TYR A 72 -3.99 -6.03 -4.68
N VAL A 73 -4.08 -7.35 -4.81
CA VAL A 73 -5.27 -8.03 -5.37
C VAL A 73 -6.49 -7.73 -4.52
N TRP A 74 -6.38 -7.90 -3.20
CA TRP A 74 -7.47 -7.68 -2.28
C TRP A 74 -7.98 -6.23 -2.30
N VAL A 75 -7.10 -5.22 -2.27
CA VAL A 75 -7.52 -3.80 -2.34
C VAL A 75 -8.20 -3.51 -3.68
N THR A 76 -7.63 -3.99 -4.78
CA THR A 76 -8.17 -3.77 -6.13
C THR A 76 -9.57 -4.37 -6.26
N GLU A 77 -9.76 -5.61 -5.82
CA GLU A 77 -11.04 -6.33 -5.90
C GLU A 77 -12.07 -5.78 -4.90
N ARG A 78 -11.67 -5.58 -3.64
CA ARG A 78 -12.58 -5.17 -2.55
C ARG A 78 -13.24 -3.82 -2.80
N TYR A 79 -12.49 -2.90 -3.41
CA TYR A 79 -12.93 -1.54 -3.67
C TYR A 79 -13.20 -1.26 -5.16
N ASN A 80 -13.04 -2.26 -6.03
CA ASN A 80 -13.19 -2.14 -7.47
C ASN A 80 -12.37 -0.94 -8.02
N MET A 81 -11.10 -0.84 -7.59
CA MET A 81 -10.23 0.28 -7.95
C MET A 81 -9.58 0.05 -9.31
N ASP A 82 -9.63 1.08 -10.16
CA ASP A 82 -8.76 1.12 -11.33
C ASP A 82 -7.32 1.53 -10.94
N GLN A 83 -6.42 1.42 -11.91
CA GLN A 83 -5.01 1.77 -11.73
C GLN A 83 -4.82 3.19 -11.19
N MET A 84 -5.54 4.17 -11.75
CA MET A 84 -5.40 5.58 -11.35
C MET A 84 -5.88 5.82 -9.92
N SER A 85 -6.95 5.16 -9.52
CA SER A 85 -7.50 5.23 -8.16
C SER A 85 -6.54 4.61 -7.16
N LEU A 86 -5.94 3.47 -7.51
CA LEU A 86 -4.95 2.81 -6.69
C LEU A 86 -3.67 3.64 -6.54
N GLU A 87 -3.20 4.25 -7.63
CA GLU A 87 -2.07 5.18 -7.60
C GLU A 87 -2.37 6.36 -6.66
N ASN A 88 -3.55 6.97 -6.79
CA ASN A 88 -3.97 8.06 -5.91
C ASN A 88 -4.06 7.61 -4.45
N LEU A 89 -4.52 6.40 -4.15
CA LEU A 89 -4.54 5.87 -2.79
C LEU A 89 -3.12 5.73 -2.22
N ILE A 90 -2.19 5.14 -2.99
CA ILE A 90 -0.78 4.94 -2.59
C ILE A 90 -0.11 6.28 -2.33
N LEU A 91 -0.24 7.20 -3.30
CA LEU A 91 0.41 8.49 -3.24
C LEU A 91 -0.26 9.39 -2.21
N ARG A 92 -1.58 9.61 -2.28
CA ARG A 92 -2.30 10.62 -1.47
C ARG A 92 -2.87 10.10 -0.16
N ARG A 93 -2.74 8.80 0.14
CA ARG A 93 -3.36 8.12 1.31
C ARG A 93 -4.88 8.06 1.27
N THR A 94 -5.52 8.63 0.25
CA THR A 94 -6.96 8.69 0.11
C THR A 94 -7.32 8.79 -1.37
N VAL A 95 -8.40 8.14 -1.77
CA VAL A 95 -9.00 8.26 -3.10
C VAL A 95 -10.52 8.30 -2.98
N CYS A 96 -11.19 9.14 -3.77
CA CYS A 96 -12.65 9.12 -3.90
C CYS A 96 -13.01 8.47 -5.24
N LEU A 97 -13.79 7.40 -5.16
CA LEU A 97 -14.23 6.61 -6.29
C LEU A 97 -15.45 7.24 -6.97
N SER A 98 -15.70 6.87 -8.22
CA SER A 98 -16.83 7.38 -9.01
C SER A 98 -18.20 7.08 -8.41
N ASN A 99 -18.30 6.06 -7.56
CA ASN A 99 -19.52 5.72 -6.81
C ASN A 99 -19.76 6.63 -5.58
N GLY A 100 -18.93 7.66 -5.36
CA GLY A 100 -19.02 8.60 -4.25
C GLY A 100 -18.36 8.13 -2.95
N THR A 101 -17.78 6.94 -2.92
CA THR A 101 -17.08 6.41 -1.74
C THR A 101 -15.64 6.92 -1.69
N CYS A 102 -15.21 7.49 -0.57
CA CYS A 102 -13.82 7.83 -0.34
C CYS A 102 -13.16 6.78 0.55
N ILE A 103 -12.02 6.26 0.10
CA ILE A 103 -11.23 5.22 0.78
C ILE A 103 -9.93 5.84 1.26
N ASN A 104 -9.67 5.77 2.56
CA ASN A 104 -8.39 6.06 3.16
C ASN A 104 -7.54 4.78 3.28
N ILE A 105 -6.23 4.91 3.26
CA ILE A 105 -5.32 3.79 3.52
C ILE A 105 -5.53 3.18 4.93
N SER A 106 -6.03 3.95 5.89
CA SER A 106 -6.43 3.44 7.21
C SER A 106 -7.66 2.52 7.12
N ASP A 107 -8.58 2.76 6.18
CA ASP A 107 -9.72 1.87 5.92
C ASP A 107 -9.26 0.54 5.32
N VAL A 108 -8.24 0.59 4.45
CA VAL A 108 -7.50 -0.61 4.01
C VAL A 108 -6.98 -1.32 5.25
N GLY A 109 -6.18 -0.67 6.10
CA GLY A 109 -5.60 -1.31 7.29
C GLY A 109 -6.61 -1.93 8.27
N SER A 110 -7.78 -1.30 8.44
CA SER A 110 -8.83 -1.76 9.36
C SER A 110 -9.50 -3.06 8.89
N LEU A 111 -9.63 -3.23 7.58
CA LEU A 111 -10.25 -4.40 6.94
C LEU A 111 -9.22 -5.39 6.38
N CYS A 112 -7.96 -4.97 6.30
CA CYS A 112 -6.82 -5.79 5.95
C CYS A 112 -6.51 -6.77 7.08
N CYS A 113 -5.87 -7.90 6.84
CA CYS A 113 -5.54 -8.52 5.57
C CYS A 113 -6.05 -9.95 5.72
N PRO A 114 -7.27 -10.27 5.24
CA PRO A 114 -7.96 -11.51 5.61
C PRO A 114 -7.40 -12.77 4.91
N PHE A 115 -6.18 -12.66 4.39
CA PHE A 115 -5.42 -13.69 3.70
C PHE A 115 -4.23 -14.16 4.53
#